data_AF-A0A821RPL2-F1
#
_entry.id   AF-A0A821RPL2-F1
#
_cell.length_a   1.000
_cell.length_b   1.000
_cell.length_c   1.000
_cell.angle_alpha   90.00
_cell.angle_beta   90.00
_cell.angle_gamma   90.00
#
_symmetry.space_group_name_H-M   'P 1'
#
loop_
_entity.id
_entity.type
_entity.pdbx_description
1 polymer ?
#
loop_
_entity_poly.entity_id
_entity_poly.type
_entity_poly.pdbx_seq_one_letter_code
_entity_poly.pdbx_strand_id
1 'polypeptide(L)'
;MRRSRPRFSPWRQNRPPYQQSYRPHSSQYQQQGQSSDVFDFLNLPESFPSMKQLIDDPILTPIIMERIQQLTPSAADSFALMNFVTRVRQKLEALVLSPHSFTACQISEVRDVGSHKHNTIIIPSIGSQSRLTSDLVVVLKTLPTREAIEQLGNRLKQDLQNEYQPNEEALLSIQSTDYGLSLENGTMAVHLLLTTLPANWHTLDPTIHLDRAMCKRNFNATKHAKWVDEVCIHPSNKVLVRLLKDLRQRFHGLEPLNPWLINLLAHHCVTNNNSTEQLPPSYAFKRALQLLSSGLFLPGSNGLYDPFSDANMHPSRLHTIMTSEEQDRLCYTSQTLLRALAIHPKYVLGIENGPDIFAGPCQLNGVLFVPNEPVVFDNESNGHALNDSQQQSMFVEVNS
;
A
#
# COMPACT_ATOMS: atom_id res chain seq x y z
N MET A 1 22.94 -75.68 -46.69
CA MET A 1 22.52 -74.30 -46.36
C MET A 1 21.00 -74.23 -46.39
N ARG A 2 20.35 -74.38 -45.24
CA ARG A 2 18.89 -74.36 -45.09
C ARG A 2 18.42 -72.92 -44.90
N ARG A 3 17.56 -72.42 -45.81
CA ARG A 3 16.91 -71.11 -45.71
C ARG A 3 15.62 -71.26 -44.90
N SER A 4 15.57 -70.66 -43.72
CA SER A 4 14.43 -70.62 -42.80
C SER A 4 13.40 -69.57 -43.24
N ARG A 5 12.13 -69.98 -43.33
CA ARG A 5 10.97 -69.09 -43.54
C ARG A 5 10.61 -68.35 -42.24
N PRO A 6 10.23 -67.05 -42.28
CA PRO A 6 9.73 -66.35 -41.10
C PRO A 6 8.29 -66.73 -40.74
N ARG A 7 7.99 -66.85 -39.45
CA ARG A 7 6.64 -67.07 -38.90
C ARG A 7 5.86 -65.75 -38.85
N PHE A 8 4.62 -65.78 -39.32
CA PHE A 8 3.60 -64.74 -39.11
C PHE A 8 3.19 -64.65 -37.63
N SER A 9 2.94 -63.43 -37.14
CA SER A 9 2.18 -63.14 -35.91
C SER A 9 1.05 -62.16 -36.22
N PRO A 10 -0.13 -62.25 -35.57
CA PRO A 10 -1.31 -61.49 -35.97
C PRO A 10 -1.33 -60.07 -35.38
N TRP A 11 -1.89 -59.17 -36.16
CA TRP A 11 -2.22 -57.77 -35.89
C TRP A 11 -2.87 -57.55 -34.50
N ARG A 12 -2.20 -56.81 -33.60
CA ARG A 12 -2.84 -56.18 -32.43
C ARG A 12 -3.28 -54.76 -32.81
N GLN A 13 -4.57 -54.51 -32.63
CA GLN A 13 -5.21 -53.20 -32.79
C GLN A 13 -4.61 -52.16 -31.83
N ASN A 14 -4.32 -50.99 -32.38
CA ASN A 14 -3.92 -49.78 -31.66
C ASN A 14 -5.00 -49.34 -30.66
N ARG A 15 -4.64 -49.17 -29.39
CA ARG A 15 -5.32 -48.26 -28.44
C ARG A 15 -4.34 -47.15 -28.07
N PRO A 16 -4.77 -45.87 -27.98
CA PRO A 16 -3.90 -44.77 -27.57
C PRO A 16 -3.61 -44.84 -26.07
N PRO A 17 -2.37 -44.60 -25.60
CA PRO A 17 -2.10 -44.46 -24.18
C PRO A 17 -2.40 -43.01 -23.75
N TYR A 18 -3.63 -42.77 -23.32
CA TYR A 18 -3.91 -41.69 -22.37
C TYR A 18 -3.84 -42.26 -20.95
N GLN A 19 -3.32 -41.45 -20.02
CA GLN A 19 -3.12 -41.69 -18.59
C GLN A 19 -1.80 -42.38 -18.20
N GLN A 20 -0.67 -41.71 -18.46
CA GLN A 20 0.45 -41.80 -17.51
C GLN A 20 0.19 -40.81 -16.39
N SER A 21 -0.17 -41.34 -15.22
CA SER A 21 -0.14 -40.62 -13.95
C SER A 21 1.27 -40.09 -13.72
N TYR A 22 1.45 -38.77 -13.83
CA TYR A 22 2.66 -38.09 -13.34
C TYR A 22 2.75 -38.36 -11.84
N ARG A 23 3.67 -39.23 -11.42
CA ARG A 23 4.15 -39.25 -10.05
C ARG A 23 5.19 -38.14 -9.94
N PRO A 24 4.99 -37.09 -9.13
CA PRO A 24 6.07 -36.17 -8.85
C PRO A 24 7.19 -36.98 -8.21
N HIS A 25 8.39 -36.92 -8.77
CA HIS A 25 9.59 -37.32 -8.04
C HIS A 25 9.67 -36.42 -6.82
N SER A 26 9.33 -36.97 -5.66
CA SER A 26 9.61 -36.38 -4.35
C SER A 26 11.11 -36.48 -4.09
N SER A 27 11.90 -35.75 -4.88
CA SER A 27 13.22 -35.33 -4.44
C SER A 27 12.95 -34.34 -3.32
N GLN A 28 13.23 -34.75 -2.09
CA GLN A 28 13.27 -33.88 -0.92
C GLN A 28 14.29 -32.78 -1.19
N TYR A 29 13.85 -31.69 -1.81
CA TYR A 29 14.51 -30.40 -1.63
C TYR A 29 14.23 -30.02 -0.18
N GLN A 30 15.16 -30.37 0.71
CA GLN A 30 15.40 -29.52 1.87
C GLN A 30 15.79 -28.15 1.31
N GLN A 31 14.78 -27.31 1.02
CA GLN A 31 14.99 -25.91 0.73
C GLN A 31 15.56 -25.29 1.99
N GLN A 32 16.89 -25.22 2.10
CA GLN A 32 17.49 -24.03 2.69
C GLN A 32 16.95 -22.88 1.84
N GLY A 33 15.90 -22.20 2.34
CA GLY A 33 15.12 -21.22 1.58
C GLY A 33 16.00 -20.05 1.16
N GLN A 34 16.64 -20.18 0.00
CA GLN A 34 17.32 -19.07 -0.65
C GLN A 34 16.23 -18.15 -1.16
N SER A 35 16.22 -16.92 -0.63
CA SER A 35 15.31 -15.90 -1.11
C SER A 35 15.72 -15.50 -2.52
N SER A 36 14.76 -15.44 -3.44
CA SER A 36 15.00 -15.16 -4.85
C SER A 36 14.36 -13.84 -5.27
N ASP A 37 15.03 -13.13 -6.18
CA ASP A 37 14.40 -12.03 -6.89
C ASP A 37 13.31 -12.57 -7.83
N VAL A 38 12.21 -11.83 -7.92
CA VAL A 38 11.12 -12.19 -8.83
C VAL A 38 11.43 -11.77 -10.25
N PHE A 39 10.79 -12.43 -11.20
CA PHE A 39 10.92 -12.08 -12.60
C PHE A 39 10.44 -10.65 -12.85
N ASP A 40 11.30 -9.85 -13.49
CA ASP A 40 11.02 -8.50 -13.95
C ASP A 40 11.58 -8.31 -15.36
N PHE A 41 10.71 -8.00 -16.32
CA PHE A 41 11.07 -7.77 -17.72
C PHE A 41 12.14 -6.68 -17.89
N LEU A 42 12.11 -5.63 -17.07
CA LEU A 42 13.03 -4.50 -17.23
C LEU A 42 14.45 -4.81 -16.76
N ASN A 43 14.62 -5.85 -15.95
CA ASN A 43 15.93 -6.29 -15.48
C ASN A 43 16.58 -7.28 -16.48
N LEU A 44 15.85 -7.71 -17.52
CA LEU A 44 16.29 -8.72 -18.49
C LEU A 44 16.19 -8.25 -19.96
N PRO A 45 16.69 -7.05 -20.32
CA PRO A 45 16.52 -6.49 -21.67
C PRO A 45 17.21 -7.33 -22.76
N GLU A 46 18.30 -8.03 -22.44
CA GLU A 46 19.01 -8.89 -23.40
C GLU A 46 18.22 -10.16 -23.72
N SER A 47 17.47 -10.69 -22.75
CA SER A 47 16.64 -11.88 -22.93
C SER A 47 15.28 -11.54 -23.56
N PHE A 48 14.77 -10.34 -23.30
CA PHE A 48 13.49 -9.85 -23.82
C PHE A 48 13.68 -8.47 -24.47
N PRO A 49 14.32 -8.40 -25.66
CA PRO A 49 14.57 -7.14 -26.32
C PRO A 49 13.25 -6.44 -26.66
N SER A 50 13.06 -5.23 -26.14
CA SER A 50 11.87 -4.45 -26.46
C SER A 50 11.94 -3.98 -27.91
N MET A 51 10.92 -4.29 -28.71
CA MET A 51 10.76 -3.73 -30.05
C MET A 51 10.31 -2.26 -30.03
N LYS A 52 9.93 -1.73 -28.86
CA LYS A 52 9.47 -0.34 -28.67
C LYS A 52 10.44 0.41 -27.77
N GLN A 53 10.76 1.66 -28.13
CA GLN A 53 11.46 2.57 -27.23
C GLN A 53 10.61 2.83 -25.98
N LEU A 54 11.25 3.17 -24.85
CA LEU A 54 10.61 3.59 -23.59
C LEU A 54 9.94 4.98 -23.75
N ILE A 55 9.03 5.09 -24.70
CA ILE A 55 8.17 6.25 -24.94
C ILE A 55 6.83 5.96 -24.27
N ASP A 56 6.15 7.01 -23.79
CA ASP A 56 4.78 6.96 -23.29
C ASP A 56 3.87 6.06 -24.14
N ASP A 57 3.13 5.17 -23.46
CA ASP A 57 2.12 4.34 -24.12
C ASP A 57 0.97 5.25 -24.62
N PRO A 58 0.78 5.39 -25.95
CA PRO A 58 -0.17 6.36 -26.51
C PRO A 58 -1.63 6.01 -26.21
N ILE A 59 -1.91 4.79 -25.75
CA ILE A 59 -3.25 4.33 -25.39
C ILE A 59 -3.43 4.42 -23.87
N LEU A 60 -2.50 3.85 -23.10
CA LEU A 60 -2.64 3.75 -21.65
C LEU A 60 -2.38 5.09 -20.94
N THR A 61 -1.42 5.89 -21.41
CA THR A 61 -1.09 7.18 -20.77
C THR A 61 -2.29 8.14 -20.72
N PRO A 62 -3.04 8.39 -21.81
CA PRO A 62 -4.24 9.24 -21.76
C PRO A 62 -5.31 8.73 -20.77
N ILE A 63 -5.56 7.42 -20.75
CA ILE A 63 -6.54 6.78 -19.86
C ILE A 63 -6.11 6.97 -18.39
N ILE A 64 -4.83 6.78 -18.08
CA ILE A 64 -4.29 7.05 -16.75
C ILE A 64 -4.51 8.51 -16.36
N MET A 65 -4.19 9.46 -17.24
CA MET A 65 -4.32 10.89 -16.93
C MET A 65 -5.78 11.29 -16.71
N GLU A 66 -6.71 10.75 -17.51
CA GLU A 66 -8.15 10.93 -17.30
C GLU A 66 -8.58 10.42 -15.91
N ARG A 67 -8.14 9.22 -15.52
CA ARG A 67 -8.46 8.68 -14.18
C ARG A 67 -7.84 9.51 -13.06
N ILE A 68 -6.59 9.95 -13.21
CA ILE A 68 -5.93 10.80 -12.21
C ILE A 68 -6.68 12.12 -12.02
N GLN A 69 -7.21 12.71 -13.10
CA GLN A 69 -8.03 13.92 -13.00
C GLN A 69 -9.30 13.67 -12.18
N GLN A 70 -9.96 12.52 -12.35
CA GLN A 70 -11.15 12.13 -11.56
C GLN A 70 -10.83 11.88 -10.08
N LEU A 71 -9.64 11.33 -9.79
CA LEU A 71 -9.22 11.01 -8.42
C LEU A 71 -8.67 12.20 -7.65
N THR A 72 -8.22 13.26 -8.33
CA THR A 72 -7.55 14.39 -7.68
C THR A 72 -8.58 15.35 -7.08
N PRO A 73 -8.46 15.72 -5.79
CA PRO A 73 -9.32 16.75 -5.21
C PRO A 73 -9.31 18.05 -6.00
N SER A 74 -10.42 18.77 -6.00
CA SER A 74 -10.49 20.06 -6.68
C SER A 74 -9.47 21.06 -6.09
N ALA A 75 -9.07 22.06 -6.86
CA ALA A 75 -8.16 23.09 -6.37
C ALA A 75 -8.74 23.86 -5.16
N ALA A 76 -10.06 24.08 -5.15
CA ALA A 76 -10.75 24.73 -4.05
C ALA A 76 -10.72 23.88 -2.77
N ASP A 77 -11.02 22.58 -2.89
CA ASP A 77 -11.01 21.68 -1.73
C ASP A 77 -9.59 21.45 -1.19
N SER A 78 -8.61 21.32 -2.09
CA SER A 78 -7.19 21.21 -1.72
C SER A 78 -6.72 22.44 -0.96
N PHE A 79 -7.10 23.64 -1.43
CA PHE A 79 -6.77 24.90 -0.78
C PHE A 79 -7.44 25.04 0.60
N ALA A 80 -8.73 24.68 0.70
CA ALA A 80 -9.46 24.73 1.97
C ALA A 80 -8.89 23.73 3.00
N LEU A 81 -8.51 22.51 2.59
CA LEU A 81 -7.83 21.55 3.47
C LEU A 81 -6.47 22.09 3.92
N MET A 82 -5.67 22.63 3.00
CA MET A 82 -4.36 23.21 3.33
C MET A 82 -4.49 24.34 4.34
N ASN A 83 -5.49 25.22 4.21
CA ASN A 83 -5.76 26.28 5.17
C ASN A 83 -6.13 25.72 6.55
N PHE A 84 -7.00 24.70 6.59
CA PHE A 84 -7.40 24.07 7.84
C PHE A 84 -6.20 23.43 8.56
N VAL A 85 -5.38 22.66 7.84
CA VAL A 85 -4.14 22.05 8.35
C VAL A 85 -3.17 23.11 8.86
N THR A 86 -3.00 24.20 8.11
CA THR A 86 -2.09 25.29 8.48
C THR A 86 -2.50 25.96 9.78
N ARG A 87 -3.80 26.22 9.98
CA ARG A 87 -4.33 26.79 11.23
C ARG A 87 -4.07 25.84 12.41
N VAL A 88 -4.40 24.56 12.27
CA VAL A 88 -4.15 23.56 13.33
C VAL A 88 -2.66 23.48 13.66
N ARG A 89 -1.78 23.45 12.65
CA ARG A 89 -0.33 23.43 12.86
C ARG A 89 0.16 24.65 13.61
N GLN A 90 -0.28 25.86 13.24
CA GLN A 90 0.12 27.09 13.91
C GLN A 90 -0.22 27.09 15.40
N LYS A 91 -1.38 26.53 15.79
CA LYS A 91 -1.75 26.37 17.20
C LYS A 91 -0.83 25.41 17.94
N LEU A 92 -0.48 24.28 17.32
CA LEU A 92 0.46 23.34 17.91
C LEU A 92 1.88 23.93 18.01
N GLU A 93 2.35 24.66 17.00
CA GLU A 93 3.65 25.33 17.01
C GLU A 93 3.73 26.43 18.10
N ALA A 94 2.64 27.16 18.35
CA ALA A 94 2.58 28.11 19.46
C ALA A 94 2.76 27.41 20.82
N LEU A 95 2.20 26.21 21.00
CA LEU A 95 2.39 25.39 22.19
C LEU A 95 3.82 24.86 22.32
N VAL A 96 4.50 24.56 21.20
CA VAL A 96 5.93 24.19 21.19
C VAL A 96 6.80 25.36 21.66
N LEU A 97 6.53 26.58 21.19
CA LEU A 97 7.29 27.78 21.53
C LEU A 97 7.02 28.27 22.97
N SER A 98 5.81 28.05 23.49
CA SER A 98 5.38 28.50 24.82
C SER A 98 4.95 27.34 25.73
N PRO A 99 5.86 26.46 26.16
CA PRO A 99 5.52 25.21 26.87
C PRO A 99 4.88 25.45 28.25
N HIS A 100 5.10 26.61 28.87
CA HIS A 100 4.48 26.95 30.16
C HIS A 100 3.00 27.32 30.04
N SER A 101 2.50 27.58 28.82
CA SER A 101 1.10 27.93 28.58
C SER A 101 0.14 26.74 28.65
N PHE A 102 0.67 25.51 28.67
CA PHE A 102 -0.09 24.28 28.73
C PHE A 102 0.69 23.21 29.49
N THR A 103 0.21 22.82 30.67
CA THR A 103 0.96 21.97 31.60
C THR A 103 0.67 20.47 31.44
N ALA A 104 -0.40 20.09 30.74
CA ALA A 104 -0.81 18.69 30.63
C ALA A 104 0.18 17.83 29.82
N CYS A 105 0.77 18.40 28.77
CA CYS A 105 1.88 17.79 28.06
C CYS A 105 2.79 18.85 27.43
N GLN A 106 4.04 18.47 27.18
CA GLN A 106 4.99 19.31 26.45
C GLN A 106 5.24 18.74 25.05
N ILE A 107 5.01 19.55 24.02
CA ILE A 107 5.25 19.16 22.63
C ILE A 107 6.72 19.43 22.28
N SER A 108 7.36 18.45 21.66
CA SER A 108 8.72 18.54 21.14
C SER A 108 8.74 19.09 19.72
N GLU A 109 7.94 18.51 18.83
CA GLU A 109 7.84 18.92 17.43
C GLU A 109 6.51 18.47 16.81
N VAL A 110 6.17 19.09 15.68
CA VAL A 110 5.01 18.77 14.86
C VAL A 110 5.50 18.53 13.44
N ARG A 111 5.04 17.45 12.79
CA ARG A 111 5.47 17.05 11.46
C ARG A 111 4.29 16.73 10.56
N ASP A 112 4.33 17.24 9.34
CA ASP A 112 3.38 16.85 8.29
C ASP A 112 3.71 15.47 7.76
N VAL A 113 2.70 14.61 7.67
CA VAL A 113 2.86 13.27 7.13
C VAL A 113 1.66 12.90 6.24
N GLY A 114 1.71 11.69 5.68
CA GLY A 114 0.58 11.10 4.98
C GLY A 114 0.28 11.73 3.62
N SER A 115 -0.90 11.39 3.10
CA SER A 115 -1.29 11.65 1.72
C SER A 115 -1.36 13.14 1.37
N HIS A 116 -1.79 13.97 2.33
CA HIS A 116 -1.85 15.42 2.16
C HIS A 116 -0.47 16.02 1.93
N LYS A 117 0.49 15.72 2.80
CA LYS A 117 1.87 16.18 2.71
C LYS A 117 2.51 15.84 1.35
N HIS A 118 2.29 14.63 0.86
CA HIS A 118 2.91 14.17 -0.39
C HIS A 118 2.11 14.50 -1.65
N ASN A 119 0.99 15.21 -1.53
CA ASN A 119 0.05 15.46 -2.63
C ASN A 119 -0.35 14.15 -3.33
N THR A 120 -0.82 13.18 -2.55
CA THR A 120 -1.31 11.87 -3.02
C THR A 120 -2.68 11.52 -2.43
N ILE A 121 -3.45 12.52 -1.98
CA ILE A 121 -4.87 12.35 -1.65
C ILE A 121 -5.61 11.90 -2.92
N ILE A 122 -6.54 10.97 -2.73
CA ILE A 122 -7.52 10.59 -3.74
C ILE A 122 -8.93 10.85 -3.20
N ILE A 123 -9.84 11.24 -4.07
CA ILE A 123 -11.27 11.15 -3.80
C ILE A 123 -11.67 9.67 -4.07
N PRO A 124 -12.23 8.95 -3.10
CA PRO A 124 -12.78 7.62 -3.26
C PRO A 124 -13.79 7.60 -4.42
N SER A 125 -13.70 6.55 -5.23
CA SER A 125 -14.59 6.36 -6.37
C SER A 125 -15.93 5.73 -6.00
N ILE A 126 -16.14 5.32 -4.73
CA ILE A 126 -17.32 4.57 -4.28
C ILE A 126 -17.98 5.23 -3.05
N GLY A 127 -19.24 5.67 -3.23
CA GLY A 127 -20.36 5.55 -2.27
C GLY A 127 -20.34 6.27 -0.91
N SER A 128 -19.20 6.72 -0.40
CA SER A 128 -19.11 7.42 0.88
C SER A 128 -18.86 8.90 0.64
N GLN A 129 -19.47 9.79 1.44
CA GLN A 129 -19.06 11.19 1.49
C GLN A 129 -17.59 11.24 1.85
N SER A 130 -16.74 11.41 0.83
CA SER A 130 -15.30 11.45 1.01
C SER A 130 -14.94 12.64 1.86
N ARG A 131 -14.49 12.35 3.08
CA ARG A 131 -13.86 13.36 3.90
C ARG A 131 -12.41 13.52 3.44
N LEU A 132 -11.99 14.75 3.15
CA LEU A 132 -10.60 15.01 2.86
C LEU A 132 -9.80 15.02 4.16
N THR A 133 -8.83 14.12 4.28
CA THR A 133 -8.05 13.93 5.50
C THR A 133 -6.61 14.40 5.33
N SER A 134 -6.02 14.88 6.42
CA SER A 134 -4.61 15.21 6.54
C SER A 134 -4.08 14.74 7.89
N ASP A 135 -2.82 14.34 7.93
CA ASP A 135 -2.19 13.77 9.11
C ASP A 135 -1.03 14.66 9.60
N LEU A 136 -1.01 14.95 10.89
CA LEU A 136 0.08 15.62 11.59
C LEU A 136 0.59 14.71 12.69
N VAL A 137 1.88 14.41 12.71
CA VAL A 137 2.50 13.75 13.87
C VAL A 137 2.87 14.79 14.91
N VAL A 138 2.43 14.58 16.15
CA VAL A 138 2.75 15.41 17.30
C VAL A 138 3.63 14.60 18.25
N VAL A 139 4.91 14.98 18.35
CA VAL A 139 5.88 14.28 19.20
C VAL A 139 5.95 14.98 20.55
N LEU A 140 5.59 14.28 21.62
CA LEU A 140 5.62 14.79 22.99
C LEU A 140 6.99 14.54 23.65
N LYS A 141 7.44 15.47 24.49
CA LYS A 141 8.56 15.26 25.43
C LYS A 141 8.13 14.41 26.62
N THR A 142 6.87 14.56 27.04
CA THR A 142 6.24 13.80 28.12
C THR A 142 5.66 12.47 27.60
N LEU A 143 5.18 11.62 28.52
CA LEU A 143 4.43 10.42 28.15
C LEU A 143 3.03 10.80 27.66
N PRO A 144 2.50 10.13 26.63
CA PRO A 144 1.19 10.44 26.04
C PRO A 144 0.07 9.80 26.89
N THR A 145 -0.28 10.39 28.03
CA THR A 145 -1.41 9.91 28.85
C THR A 145 -2.74 10.25 28.18
N ARG A 146 -3.76 9.39 28.33
CA ARG A 146 -5.09 9.65 27.74
C ARG A 146 -5.69 10.98 28.21
N GLU A 147 -5.51 11.34 29.48
CA GLU A 147 -6.01 12.64 29.97
C GLU A 147 -5.29 13.83 29.33
N ALA A 148 -3.97 13.73 29.09
CA ALA A 148 -3.22 14.81 28.45
C ALA A 148 -3.64 15.00 26.99
N ILE A 149 -3.97 13.91 26.29
CA ILE A 149 -4.49 13.94 24.91
C ILE A 149 -5.85 14.65 24.88
N GLU A 150 -6.77 14.31 25.77
CA GLU A 150 -8.07 14.98 25.88
C GLU A 150 -7.94 16.46 26.21
N GLN A 151 -7.06 16.81 27.16
CA GLN A 151 -6.79 18.20 27.51
C GLN A 151 -6.18 19.00 26.34
N LEU A 152 -5.31 18.38 25.55
CA LEU A 152 -4.77 18.99 24.33
C LEU A 152 -5.89 19.23 23.31
N GLY A 153 -6.78 18.26 23.12
CA GLY A 153 -7.95 18.40 22.26
C GLY A 153 -8.86 19.56 22.69
N ASN A 154 -9.16 19.66 23.99
CA ASN A 154 -9.95 20.76 24.54
C ASN A 154 -9.27 22.12 24.38
N ARG A 155 -7.95 22.19 24.58
CA ARG A 155 -7.17 23.40 24.36
C ARG A 155 -7.21 23.83 22.89
N LEU A 156 -6.98 22.90 21.96
CA LEU A 156 -7.07 23.19 20.52
C LEU A 156 -8.47 23.65 20.12
N LYS A 157 -9.52 23.05 20.69
CA LYS A 157 -10.90 23.47 20.45
C LYS A 157 -11.09 24.95 20.81
N GLN A 158 -10.66 25.35 22.01
CA GLN A 158 -10.75 26.74 22.46
C GLN A 158 -9.93 27.69 21.58
N ASP A 159 -8.69 27.33 21.27
CA ASP A 159 -7.77 28.17 20.49
C ASP A 159 -8.23 28.37 19.04
N LEU A 160 -8.89 27.36 18.45
CA LEU A 160 -9.44 27.41 17.11
C LEU A 160 -10.78 28.13 17.08
N GLN A 161 -11.67 27.90 18.06
CA GLN A 161 -12.96 28.59 18.17
C GLN A 161 -12.82 30.11 18.18
N ASN A 162 -11.81 30.64 18.89
CA ASN A 162 -11.54 32.08 18.96
C ASN A 162 -11.17 32.73 17.60
N GLU A 163 -10.76 31.93 16.60
CA GLU A 163 -10.43 32.41 15.25
C GLU A 163 -11.55 32.22 14.24
N TYR A 164 -12.53 31.37 14.54
CA TYR A 164 -13.65 31.10 13.64
C TYR A 164 -14.67 32.24 13.69
N GLN A 165 -15.24 32.57 12.52
CA GLN A 165 -16.45 33.38 12.48
C GLN A 165 -17.62 32.57 13.08
N PRO A 166 -18.64 33.20 13.68
CA PRO A 166 -19.73 32.50 14.40
C PRO A 166 -20.44 31.39 13.61
N ASN A 167 -20.40 31.45 12.27
CA ASN A 167 -21.02 30.46 11.38
C ASN A 167 -20.13 29.25 11.06
N GLU A 168 -18.80 29.35 11.19
CA GLU A 168 -17.85 28.25 10.96
C GLU A 168 -17.58 27.43 12.24
N GLU A 169 -17.84 28.04 13.40
CA GLU A 169 -17.59 27.45 14.72
C GLU A 169 -18.46 26.20 15.01
N ALA A 170 -19.66 26.15 14.44
CA ALA A 170 -20.63 25.08 14.65
C ALA A 170 -20.23 23.72 14.01
N LEU A 171 -19.21 23.70 13.14
CA LEU A 171 -18.81 22.51 12.39
C LEU A 171 -17.54 21.84 12.93
N LEU A 172 -16.78 22.50 13.81
CA LEU A 172 -15.56 21.93 14.36
C LEU A 172 -15.87 20.94 15.50
N SER A 173 -15.54 19.67 15.28
CA SER A 173 -15.57 18.64 16.32
C SER A 173 -14.17 18.09 16.56
N ILE A 174 -13.82 17.83 17.83
CA ILE A 174 -12.53 17.23 18.20
C ILE A 174 -12.83 16.02 19.06
N GLN A 175 -12.27 14.88 18.69
CA GLN A 175 -12.47 13.60 19.37
C GLN A 175 -11.14 12.92 19.65
N SER A 176 -11.02 12.29 20.82
CA SER A 176 -9.88 11.43 21.14
C SER A 176 -10.04 10.08 20.43
N THR A 177 -8.94 9.57 19.91
CA THR A 177 -8.88 8.30 19.17
C THR A 177 -7.70 7.46 19.65
N ASP A 178 -7.65 6.20 19.21
CA ASP A 178 -6.56 5.29 19.56
C ASP A 178 -5.19 5.74 19.07
N TYR A 179 -5.13 6.65 18.09
CA TYR A 179 -3.89 7.22 17.57
C TYR A 179 -3.59 8.62 18.11
N GLY A 180 -4.51 9.25 18.85
CA GLY A 180 -4.37 10.63 19.32
C GLY A 180 -5.67 11.42 19.25
N LEU A 181 -5.75 12.36 18.30
CA LEU A 181 -6.92 13.25 18.14
C LEU A 181 -7.39 13.28 16.69
N SER A 182 -8.70 13.39 16.48
CA SER A 182 -9.31 13.69 15.19
C SER A 182 -10.04 15.02 15.28
N LEU A 183 -9.65 15.98 14.44
CA LEU A 183 -10.31 17.28 14.29
C LEU A 183 -11.10 17.26 12.99
N GLU A 184 -12.41 17.37 13.06
CA GLU A 184 -13.30 17.34 11.91
C GLU A 184 -13.95 18.70 11.70
N ASN A 185 -14.01 19.16 10.46
CA ASN A 185 -14.69 20.38 10.06
C ASN A 185 -15.47 20.11 8.77
N GLY A 186 -16.73 19.74 8.91
CA GLY A 186 -17.61 19.38 7.78
C GLY A 186 -17.06 18.23 6.93
N THR A 187 -16.62 18.55 5.72
CA THR A 187 -16.07 17.60 4.73
C THR A 187 -14.56 17.38 4.85
N MET A 188 -13.91 17.93 5.89
CA MET A 188 -12.47 17.81 6.10
C MET A 188 -12.15 17.26 7.49
N ALA A 189 -11.03 16.56 7.62
CA ALA A 189 -10.46 16.21 8.92
C ALA A 189 -8.93 16.36 8.95
N VAL A 190 -8.43 16.69 10.13
CA VAL A 190 -7.01 16.66 10.48
C VAL A 190 -6.82 15.68 11.62
N HIS A 191 -6.05 14.64 11.39
CA HIS A 191 -5.70 13.64 12.40
C HIS A 191 -4.37 14.00 13.02
N LEU A 192 -4.35 14.13 14.35
CA LEU A 192 -3.12 14.29 15.12
C LEU A 192 -2.68 12.91 15.60
N LEU A 193 -1.62 12.41 14.99
CA LEU A 193 -0.95 11.16 15.32
C LEU A 193 0.01 11.42 16.48
N LEU A 194 -0.45 11.18 17.70
CA LEU A 194 0.33 11.48 18.90
C LEU A 194 1.37 10.39 19.16
N THR A 195 2.57 10.81 19.55
CA THR A 195 3.64 9.92 19.97
C THR A 195 4.54 10.60 20.99
N THR A 196 5.54 9.88 21.49
CA THR A 196 6.59 10.41 22.37
C THR A 196 7.96 10.01 21.84
N LEU A 197 9.01 10.61 22.40
CA LEU A 197 10.39 10.32 22.02
C LEU A 197 10.72 8.83 22.16
N PRO A 198 11.54 8.23 21.28
CA PRO A 198 11.89 6.81 21.33
C PRO A 198 12.44 6.33 22.69
N ALA A 199 13.17 7.20 23.39
CA ALA A 199 13.68 6.93 24.74
C ALA A 199 12.56 6.60 25.76
N ASN A 200 11.36 7.12 25.54
CA ASN A 200 10.21 6.95 26.43
C ASN A 200 9.39 5.68 26.12
N TRP A 201 9.64 4.97 25.01
CA TRP A 201 8.78 3.83 24.64
C TRP A 201 8.84 2.66 25.61
N HIS A 202 9.90 2.55 26.41
CA HIS A 202 10.07 1.48 27.40
C HIS A 202 9.37 1.78 28.73
N THR A 203 8.96 3.04 28.94
CA THR A 203 8.29 3.50 30.17
C THR A 203 6.77 3.67 29.97
N LEU A 204 6.25 3.32 28.78
CA LEU A 204 4.81 3.36 28.49
C LEU A 204 4.08 2.25 29.24
N ASP A 205 3.24 2.66 30.18
CA ASP A 205 2.18 1.85 30.79
C ASP A 205 0.92 1.78 29.89
N PRO A 206 0.48 0.58 29.44
CA PRO A 206 -0.70 0.40 28.59
C PRO A 206 -2.05 0.83 29.20
N THR A 207 -2.13 0.95 30.53
CA THR A 207 -3.38 1.29 31.23
C THR A 207 -3.69 2.78 31.15
N ILE A 208 -2.67 3.63 31.12
CA ILE A 208 -2.80 5.09 31.18
C ILE A 208 -2.29 5.81 29.92
N HIS A 209 -1.35 5.21 29.17
CA HIS A 209 -0.77 5.83 27.99
C HIS A 209 -1.38 5.32 26.69
N LEU A 210 -1.10 6.07 25.62
CA LEU A 210 -1.28 5.59 24.26
C LEU A 210 -0.48 4.30 24.05
N ASP A 211 -1.05 3.36 23.28
CA ASP A 211 -0.42 2.08 23.02
C ASP A 211 0.99 2.23 22.43
N ARG A 212 1.90 1.35 22.85
CA ARG A 212 3.30 1.39 22.44
C ARG A 212 3.48 1.14 20.95
N ALA A 213 2.73 0.20 20.37
CA ALA A 213 2.79 -0.09 18.94
C ALA A 213 2.26 1.11 18.15
N MET A 214 1.20 1.76 18.63
CA MET A 214 0.69 3.00 18.05
C MET A 214 1.69 4.16 18.10
N CYS A 215 2.35 4.38 19.24
CA CYS A 215 3.40 5.41 19.36
C CYS A 215 4.54 5.18 18.36
N LYS A 216 4.99 3.93 18.19
CA LYS A 216 6.02 3.57 17.20
C LYS A 216 5.56 3.82 15.78
N ARG A 217 4.33 3.39 15.44
CA ARG A 217 3.68 3.62 14.14
C ARG A 217 3.64 5.12 13.80
N ASN A 218 3.11 5.93 14.71
CA ASN A 218 2.98 7.37 14.55
C ASN A 218 4.36 8.04 14.38
N PHE A 219 5.36 7.61 15.16
CA PHE A 219 6.72 8.11 15.00
C PHE A 219 7.34 7.71 13.65
N ASN A 220 7.16 6.46 13.21
CA ASN A 220 7.68 5.99 11.92
C ASN A 220 7.05 6.72 10.73
N ALA A 221 5.80 7.20 10.84
CA ALA A 221 5.20 8.05 9.80
C ALA A 221 6.02 9.31 9.49
N THR A 222 6.74 9.87 10.49
CA THR A 222 7.65 11.01 10.25
C THR A 222 8.86 10.61 9.40
N LYS A 223 9.40 9.41 9.62
CA LYS A 223 10.50 8.86 8.83
C LYS A 223 10.05 8.58 7.41
N HIS A 224 8.91 7.92 7.24
CA HIS A 224 8.30 7.64 5.95
C HIS A 224 8.08 8.94 5.17
N ALA A 225 7.54 9.98 5.83
CA ALA A 225 7.30 11.26 5.20
C ALA A 225 8.58 11.93 4.70
N LYS A 226 9.64 11.90 5.51
CA LYS A 226 10.96 12.39 5.11
C LYS A 226 11.54 11.62 3.93
N TRP A 227 11.47 10.29 3.95
CA TRP A 227 11.99 9.47 2.86
C TRP A 227 11.24 9.70 1.56
N VAL A 228 9.90 9.83 1.59
CA VAL A 228 9.13 10.16 0.37
C VAL A 228 9.56 11.52 -0.19
N ASP A 229 9.74 12.54 0.66
CA ASP A 229 10.18 13.87 0.22
C ASP A 229 11.59 13.85 -0.42
N GLU A 230 12.52 13.05 0.12
CA GLU A 230 13.92 12.99 -0.32
C GLU A 230 14.16 12.01 -1.49
N VAL A 231 13.35 10.95 -1.60
CA VAL A 231 13.61 9.81 -2.48
C VAL A 231 12.57 9.67 -3.60
N CYS A 232 11.31 10.05 -3.36
CA CYS A 232 10.21 9.91 -4.33
C CYS A 232 9.94 11.20 -5.13
N ILE A 233 10.99 11.83 -5.63
CA ILE A 233 10.93 13.16 -6.25
C ILE A 233 10.18 13.14 -7.60
N HIS A 234 10.31 12.05 -8.38
CA HIS A 234 9.78 12.00 -9.74
C HIS A 234 8.24 12.08 -9.80
N PRO A 235 7.64 12.88 -10.71
CA PRO A 235 6.19 13.03 -10.80
C PRO A 235 5.42 11.71 -11.03
N SER A 236 6.01 10.74 -11.75
CA SER A 236 5.38 9.41 -11.95
C SER A 236 5.09 8.69 -10.64
N ASN A 237 5.88 8.92 -9.58
CA ASN A 237 5.63 8.30 -8.27
C ASN A 237 4.28 8.73 -7.71
N LYS A 238 3.97 10.04 -7.74
CA LYS A 238 2.70 10.56 -7.21
C LYS A 238 1.51 10.05 -8.00
N VAL A 239 1.65 9.94 -9.33
CA VAL A 239 0.64 9.34 -10.20
C VAL A 239 0.41 7.88 -9.83
N LEU A 240 1.49 7.09 -9.76
CA LEU A 240 1.41 5.66 -9.45
C LEU A 240 0.85 5.39 -8.05
N VAL A 241 1.24 6.16 -7.04
CA VAL A 241 0.69 6.04 -5.68
C VAL A 241 -0.82 6.27 -5.68
N ARG A 242 -1.33 7.29 -6.39
CA ARG A 242 -2.78 7.52 -6.50
C ARG A 242 -3.50 6.37 -7.20
N LEU A 243 -2.94 5.85 -8.30
CA LEU A 243 -3.51 4.70 -9.01
C LEU A 243 -3.57 3.45 -8.14
N LEU A 244 -2.51 3.15 -7.40
CA LEU A 244 -2.46 1.98 -6.53
C LEU A 244 -3.44 2.09 -5.36
N LYS A 245 -3.60 3.29 -4.78
CA LYS A 245 -4.63 3.53 -3.75
C LYS A 245 -6.05 3.35 -4.30
N ASP A 246 -6.35 3.89 -5.47
CA ASP A 246 -7.66 3.72 -6.13
C ASP A 246 -7.92 2.25 -6.49
N LEU A 247 -6.90 1.55 -7.02
CA LEU A 247 -7.01 0.13 -7.35
C LEU A 247 -7.28 -0.70 -6.10
N ARG A 248 -6.59 -0.39 -4.99
CA ARG A 248 -6.82 -1.01 -3.68
C ARG A 248 -8.24 -0.80 -3.15
N GLN A 249 -8.80 0.41 -3.29
CA GLN A 249 -10.17 0.68 -2.85
C GLN A 249 -11.22 -0.09 -3.67
N ARG A 250 -10.97 -0.32 -4.96
CA ARG A 250 -11.92 -0.99 -5.86
C ARG A 250 -11.80 -2.52 -5.86
N PHE A 251 -10.61 -3.06 -5.57
CA PHE A 251 -10.35 -4.49 -5.60
C PHE A 251 -9.83 -4.96 -4.25
N HIS A 252 -10.72 -5.55 -3.44
CA HIS A 252 -10.43 -6.02 -2.08
C HIS A 252 -9.24 -6.97 -1.98
N GLY A 253 -8.90 -7.70 -3.05
CA GLY A 253 -7.73 -8.56 -3.05
C GLY A 253 -6.39 -7.82 -2.89
N LEU A 254 -6.37 -6.51 -3.15
CA LEU A 254 -5.20 -5.65 -2.96
C LEU A 254 -5.15 -4.96 -1.60
N GLU A 255 -6.14 -5.20 -0.73
CA GLU A 255 -6.22 -4.63 0.62
C GLU A 255 -4.92 -4.78 1.44
N PRO A 256 -4.17 -5.90 1.39
CA PRO A 256 -2.92 -6.05 2.14
C PRO A 256 -1.81 -5.02 1.79
N LEU A 257 -1.91 -4.32 0.65
CA LEU A 257 -0.99 -3.25 0.29
C LEU A 257 -1.21 -2.02 1.18
N ASN A 258 -0.53 -1.99 2.33
CA ASN A 258 -0.56 -0.82 3.20
C ASN A 258 0.04 0.43 2.51
N PRO A 259 -0.29 1.65 2.97
CA PRO A 259 0.16 2.90 2.34
C PRO A 259 1.68 3.06 2.24
N TRP A 260 2.44 2.51 3.20
CA TRP A 260 3.90 2.56 3.14
C TRP A 260 4.44 1.67 2.02
N LEU A 261 3.91 0.45 1.91
CA LEU A 261 4.26 -0.49 0.85
C LEU A 261 3.88 0.04 -0.53
N ILE A 262 2.76 0.76 -0.65
CA ILE A 262 2.38 1.45 -1.90
C ILE A 262 3.45 2.48 -2.31
N ASN A 263 3.97 3.29 -1.39
CA ASN A 263 5.02 4.27 -1.70
C ASN A 263 6.31 3.58 -2.15
N LEU A 264 6.74 2.53 -1.45
CA LEU A 264 7.94 1.77 -1.80
C LEU A 264 7.79 1.05 -3.14
N LEU A 265 6.64 0.41 -3.38
CA LEU A 265 6.34 -0.25 -4.64
C LEU A 265 6.33 0.76 -5.80
N ALA A 266 5.71 1.92 -5.60
CA ALA A 266 5.68 2.96 -6.60
C ALA A 266 7.08 3.46 -6.95
N HIS A 267 7.89 3.77 -5.92
CA HIS A 267 9.28 4.16 -6.10
C HIS A 267 10.08 3.09 -6.84
N HIS A 268 10.03 1.85 -6.37
CA HIS A 268 10.72 0.72 -7.00
C HIS A 268 10.34 0.57 -8.47
N CYS A 269 9.06 0.68 -8.81
CA CYS A 269 8.59 0.58 -10.18
C CYS A 269 9.16 1.70 -11.07
N VAL A 270 9.23 2.93 -10.55
CA VAL A 270 9.68 4.11 -11.31
C VAL A 270 11.20 4.16 -11.46
N THR A 271 11.97 3.79 -10.43
CA THR A 271 13.41 4.08 -10.37
C THR A 271 14.31 2.85 -10.52
N ASN A 272 13.91 1.69 -10.00
CA ASN A 272 14.78 0.52 -9.99
C ASN A 272 14.74 -0.17 -11.35
N ASN A 273 15.50 0.27 -12.35
CA ASN A 273 15.57 -0.39 -13.64
C ASN A 273 16.99 -0.27 -14.24
N ASN A 274 17.29 -1.04 -15.28
CA ASN A 274 18.62 -1.06 -15.90
C ASN A 274 18.97 0.23 -16.67
N SER A 275 18.01 1.13 -16.90
CA SER A 275 18.22 2.46 -17.47
C SER A 275 18.44 3.50 -16.37
N THR A 276 19.19 4.55 -16.69
CA THR A 276 19.28 5.76 -15.85
C THR A 276 17.99 6.58 -15.87
N GLU A 277 17.09 6.31 -16.82
CA GLU A 277 15.83 7.01 -16.98
C GLU A 277 14.74 6.44 -16.05
N GLN A 278 13.97 7.35 -15.47
CA GLN A 278 12.84 7.02 -14.62
C GLN A 278 11.61 6.71 -15.48
N LEU A 279 10.84 5.69 -15.10
CA LEU A 279 9.74 5.22 -15.95
C LEU A 279 8.57 6.22 -16.01
N PRO A 280 7.94 6.38 -17.19
CA PRO A 280 6.69 7.09 -17.31
C PRO A 280 5.54 6.34 -16.60
N PRO A 281 4.44 7.04 -16.24
CA PRO A 281 3.37 6.47 -15.42
C PRO A 281 2.73 5.19 -15.98
N SER A 282 2.57 5.08 -17.29
CA SER A 282 1.98 3.90 -17.94
C SER A 282 2.84 2.64 -17.78
N TYR A 283 4.15 2.77 -17.96
CA TYR A 283 5.09 1.67 -17.76
C TYR A 283 5.19 1.31 -16.29
N ALA A 284 5.29 2.31 -15.41
CA ALA A 284 5.40 2.07 -13.97
C ALA A 284 4.14 1.38 -13.41
N PHE A 285 2.94 1.78 -13.86
CA PHE A 285 1.68 1.14 -13.47
C PHE A 285 1.59 -0.31 -13.95
N LYS A 286 1.90 -0.57 -15.22
CA LYS A 286 1.94 -1.93 -15.75
C LYS A 286 2.97 -2.80 -15.01
N ARG A 287 4.14 -2.24 -14.73
CA ARG A 287 5.22 -2.91 -14.00
C ARG A 287 4.80 -3.27 -12.58
N ALA A 288 4.09 -2.40 -11.87
CA ALA A 288 3.58 -2.69 -10.53
C ALA A 288 2.69 -3.95 -10.54
N LEU A 289 1.76 -4.04 -11.49
CA LEU A 289 0.93 -5.24 -11.65
C LEU A 289 1.76 -6.47 -12.05
N GLN A 290 2.76 -6.31 -12.94
CA GLN A 290 3.64 -7.41 -13.34
C GLN A 290 4.45 -7.98 -12.19
N LEU A 291 5.05 -7.12 -11.36
CA LEU A 291 5.82 -7.53 -10.19
C LEU A 291 4.96 -8.22 -9.14
N LEU A 292 3.78 -7.67 -8.85
CA LEU A 292 2.83 -8.33 -7.94
C LEU A 292 2.37 -9.68 -8.50
N SER A 293 2.14 -9.75 -9.82
CA SER A 293 1.74 -10.97 -10.52
C SER A 293 2.83 -12.04 -10.55
N SER A 294 4.11 -11.63 -10.60
CA SER A 294 5.26 -12.54 -10.56
C SER A 294 5.63 -12.98 -9.14
N GLY A 295 4.84 -12.60 -8.15
CA GLY A 295 4.97 -13.06 -6.77
C GLY A 295 5.94 -12.24 -5.94
N LEU A 296 6.10 -10.93 -6.21
CA LEU A 296 6.99 -10.04 -5.44
C LEU A 296 6.80 -10.18 -3.92
N PHE A 297 5.59 -10.49 -3.47
CA PHE A 297 5.24 -10.63 -2.06
C PHE A 297 4.84 -12.04 -1.65
N LEU A 298 5.15 -13.06 -2.46
CA LEU A 298 4.94 -14.46 -2.10
C LEU A 298 6.10 -15.00 -1.24
N PRO A 299 5.87 -16.11 -0.50
CA PRO A 299 6.93 -16.77 0.25
C PRO A 299 8.12 -17.15 -0.65
N GLY A 300 9.33 -16.89 -0.17
CA GLY A 300 10.56 -17.11 -0.93
C GLY A 300 11.05 -15.89 -1.73
N SER A 301 10.22 -14.86 -1.91
CA SER A 301 10.64 -13.61 -2.54
C SER A 301 11.56 -12.77 -1.62
N ASN A 302 12.49 -12.04 -2.22
CA ASN A 302 13.21 -10.93 -1.57
C ASN A 302 12.28 -9.75 -1.24
N GLY A 303 11.23 -9.54 -2.04
CA GLY A 303 10.24 -8.49 -1.85
C GLY A 303 10.84 -7.08 -1.80
N LEU A 304 10.22 -6.22 -1.01
CA LEU A 304 10.71 -4.87 -0.73
C LEU A 304 11.19 -4.77 0.71
N TYR A 305 12.34 -4.13 0.90
CA TYR A 305 12.94 -3.90 2.20
C TYR A 305 12.51 -2.57 2.78
N ASP A 306 12.33 -2.54 4.10
CA ASP A 306 12.14 -1.28 4.82
C ASP A 306 13.49 -0.52 4.92
N PRO A 307 13.63 0.68 4.34
CA PRO A 307 14.85 1.48 4.44
C PRO A 307 15.19 1.91 5.88
N PHE A 308 14.27 1.75 6.83
CA PHE A 308 14.48 2.06 8.25
C PHE A 308 14.73 0.84 9.13
N SER A 309 14.75 -0.37 8.55
CA SER A 309 15.16 -1.56 9.29
C SER A 309 16.63 -1.44 9.71
N ASP A 310 16.95 -1.86 10.93
CA ASP A 310 18.32 -1.83 11.45
C ASP A 310 19.19 -2.74 10.57
N ALA A 311 20.25 -2.19 9.97
CA ALA A 311 21.16 -2.93 9.10
C ALA A 311 21.85 -4.12 9.81
N ASN A 312 21.88 -4.12 11.14
CA ASN A 312 22.43 -5.22 11.95
C ASN A 312 21.40 -6.31 12.26
N MET A 313 20.10 -6.07 12.03
CA MET A 313 19.06 -7.10 12.04
C MET A 313 18.77 -7.55 10.60
N HIS A 314 18.23 -8.75 10.42
CA HIS A 314 17.83 -9.21 9.09
C HIS A 314 16.89 -8.15 8.46
N PRO A 315 17.20 -7.66 7.24
CA PRO A 315 16.46 -6.56 6.65
C PRO A 315 15.00 -6.98 6.54
N SER A 316 14.12 -6.23 7.19
CA SER A 316 12.72 -6.59 7.32
C SER A 316 12.04 -6.49 5.95
N ARG A 317 11.77 -7.65 5.36
CA ARG A 317 10.96 -7.76 4.15
C ARG A 317 9.53 -7.39 4.51
N LEU A 318 9.03 -6.28 3.96
CA LEU A 318 7.77 -5.70 4.42
C LEU A 318 6.55 -6.59 4.18
N HIS A 319 6.58 -7.47 3.18
CA HIS A 319 5.48 -8.40 2.92
C HIS A 319 5.33 -9.49 3.98
N THR A 320 6.35 -9.73 4.80
CA THR A 320 6.29 -10.77 5.86
C THR A 320 5.31 -10.43 6.98
N ILE A 321 4.80 -9.20 7.00
CA ILE A 321 3.68 -8.80 7.89
C ILE A 321 2.35 -9.42 7.45
N MET A 322 2.22 -9.77 6.17
CA MET A 322 1.00 -10.36 5.60
C MET A 322 1.00 -11.86 5.85
N THR A 323 -0.18 -12.41 6.09
CA THR A 323 -0.41 -13.86 6.10
C THR A 323 -0.19 -14.47 4.71
N SER A 324 0.09 -15.78 4.63
CA SER A 324 0.25 -16.45 3.33
C SER A 324 -1.00 -16.38 2.46
N GLU A 325 -2.19 -16.37 3.07
CA GLU A 325 -3.47 -16.19 2.38
C GLU A 325 -3.59 -14.78 1.78
N GLU A 326 -3.20 -13.74 2.53
CA GLU A 326 -3.17 -12.36 2.02
C GLU A 326 -2.16 -12.18 0.89
N GLN A 327 -0.99 -12.81 0.99
CA GLN A 327 0.04 -12.79 -0.05
C GLN A 327 -0.44 -13.46 -1.34
N ASP A 328 -1.08 -14.63 -1.23
CA ASP A 328 -1.69 -15.32 -2.39
C ASP A 328 -2.84 -14.49 -2.98
N ARG A 329 -3.72 -13.96 -2.13
CA ARG A 329 -4.82 -13.09 -2.53
C ARG A 329 -4.36 -11.89 -3.34
N LEU A 330 -3.33 -11.21 -2.85
CA LEU A 330 -2.70 -10.10 -3.52
C LEU A 330 -2.11 -10.52 -4.88
N CYS A 331 -1.45 -11.68 -4.94
CA CYS A 331 -0.82 -12.18 -6.16
C CYS A 331 -1.85 -12.57 -7.23
N TYR A 332 -2.81 -13.46 -6.95
CA TYR A 332 -3.78 -13.90 -7.96
C TYR A 332 -4.69 -12.76 -8.41
N THR A 333 -5.00 -11.81 -7.51
CA THR A 333 -5.74 -10.58 -7.85
C THR A 333 -4.95 -9.75 -8.85
N SER A 334 -3.66 -9.53 -8.59
CA SER A 334 -2.78 -8.79 -9.49
C SER A 334 -2.62 -9.48 -10.85
N GLN A 335 -2.49 -10.81 -10.89
CA GLN A 335 -2.43 -11.60 -12.13
C GLN A 335 -3.71 -11.48 -12.95
N THR A 336 -4.87 -11.46 -12.28
CA THR A 336 -6.18 -11.28 -12.92
C THR A 336 -6.30 -9.86 -13.49
N LEU A 337 -5.95 -8.84 -12.71
CA LEU A 337 -5.96 -7.45 -13.14
C LEU A 337 -4.96 -7.15 -14.27
N LEU A 338 -3.78 -7.77 -14.27
CA LEU A 338 -2.79 -7.61 -15.33
C LEU A 338 -3.32 -8.11 -16.68
N ARG A 339 -4.00 -9.26 -16.69
CA ARG A 339 -4.66 -9.79 -17.91
C ARG A 339 -5.83 -8.92 -18.33
N ALA A 340 -6.64 -8.47 -17.38
CA ALA A 340 -7.75 -7.56 -17.66
C ALA A 340 -7.26 -6.22 -18.23
N LEU A 341 -6.11 -5.70 -17.77
CA LEU A 341 -5.52 -4.45 -18.24
C LEU A 341 -5.16 -4.54 -19.73
N ALA A 342 -4.69 -5.70 -20.20
CA ALA A 342 -4.35 -5.92 -21.60
C ALA A 342 -5.59 -5.99 -22.51
N ILE A 343 -6.75 -6.39 -21.98
CA ILE A 343 -8.00 -6.56 -22.73
C ILE A 343 -8.85 -5.29 -22.68
N HIS A 344 -8.93 -4.66 -21.51
CA HIS A 344 -9.82 -3.54 -21.24
C HIS A 344 -9.24 -2.57 -20.18
N PRO A 345 -8.29 -1.70 -20.55
CA PRO A 345 -7.60 -0.84 -19.60
C PRO A 345 -8.51 0.17 -18.90
N LYS A 346 -9.54 0.68 -19.59
CA LYS A 346 -10.54 1.59 -19.02
C LYS A 346 -11.36 0.96 -17.91
N TYR A 347 -11.67 -0.34 -18.00
CA TYR A 347 -12.32 -1.08 -16.94
C TYR A 347 -11.43 -1.19 -15.70
N VAL A 348 -10.17 -1.61 -15.88
CA VAL A 348 -9.22 -1.76 -14.75
C VAL A 348 -8.97 -0.44 -14.03
N LEU A 349 -8.92 0.68 -14.78
CA LEU A 349 -8.76 2.02 -14.24
C LEU A 349 -10.07 2.64 -13.72
N GLY A 350 -11.21 1.95 -13.82
CA GLY A 350 -12.49 2.43 -13.29
C GLY A 350 -13.09 3.62 -14.05
N ILE A 351 -12.73 3.78 -15.33
CA ILE A 351 -13.34 4.76 -16.24
C ILE A 351 -14.62 4.19 -16.86
N GLU A 352 -14.61 2.91 -17.19
CA GLU A 352 -15.76 2.20 -17.74
C GLU A 352 -16.18 1.10 -16.77
N ASN A 353 -17.49 0.96 -16.56
CA ASN A 353 -18.04 -0.13 -15.77
C ASN A 353 -17.96 -1.45 -16.55
N GLY A 354 -17.95 -2.57 -15.85
CA GLY A 354 -17.93 -3.89 -16.48
C GLY A 354 -18.38 -4.99 -15.52
N PRO A 355 -18.26 -6.26 -15.94
CA PRO A 355 -18.63 -7.39 -15.11
C PRO A 355 -17.74 -7.47 -13.88
N ASP A 356 -18.18 -8.19 -12.84
CA ASP A 356 -17.28 -8.63 -11.79
C ASP A 356 -16.36 -9.73 -12.33
N ILE A 357 -15.11 -9.37 -12.63
CA ILE A 357 -14.13 -10.30 -13.21
C ILE A 357 -13.63 -11.36 -12.22
N PHE A 358 -14.01 -11.27 -10.94
CA PHE A 358 -13.65 -12.24 -9.90
C PHE A 358 -14.78 -13.23 -9.58
N ALA A 359 -16.02 -12.95 -10.00
CA ALA A 359 -17.17 -13.82 -9.74
C ALA A 359 -17.15 -15.13 -10.55
N GLY A 360 -16.38 -15.20 -11.64
CA GLY A 360 -16.26 -16.37 -12.51
C GLY A 360 -16.01 -15.99 -13.97
N PRO A 361 -16.15 -16.94 -14.92
CA PRO A 361 -16.00 -16.67 -16.33
C PRO A 361 -16.97 -15.57 -16.83
N CYS A 362 -16.45 -14.55 -17.52
CA CYS A 362 -17.25 -13.43 -18.03
C CYS A 362 -16.79 -13.00 -19.43
N GLN A 363 -17.57 -12.15 -20.10
CA GLN A 363 -17.15 -11.48 -21.34
C GLN A 363 -16.57 -10.10 -21.02
N LEU A 364 -15.29 -9.89 -21.29
CA LEU A 364 -14.60 -8.62 -21.08
C LEU A 364 -14.14 -8.06 -22.43
N ASN A 365 -14.71 -6.93 -22.86
CA ASN A 365 -14.42 -6.31 -24.16
C ASN A 365 -14.46 -7.30 -25.36
N GLY A 366 -15.45 -8.20 -25.35
CA GLY A 366 -15.65 -9.24 -26.38
C GLY A 366 -14.74 -10.47 -26.28
N VAL A 367 -13.92 -10.58 -25.22
CA VAL A 367 -13.05 -11.72 -24.95
C VAL A 367 -13.60 -12.52 -23.76
N LEU A 368 -13.66 -13.86 -23.89
CA LEU A 368 -13.95 -14.73 -22.75
C LEU A 368 -12.80 -14.62 -21.73
N PHE A 369 -13.12 -14.11 -20.55
CA PHE A 369 -12.19 -13.86 -19.47
C PHE A 369 -12.47 -14.81 -18.30
N VAL A 370 -11.42 -15.42 -17.75
CA VAL A 370 -11.51 -16.33 -16.60
C VAL A 370 -10.53 -15.84 -15.53
N PRO A 371 -10.98 -15.56 -14.30
CA PRO A 371 -10.08 -15.14 -13.21
C PRO A 371 -9.08 -16.23 -12.83
N ASN A 372 -8.00 -15.83 -12.16
CA ASN A 372 -7.18 -16.81 -11.44
C ASN A 372 -7.86 -17.19 -10.13
N GLU A 373 -7.65 -18.43 -9.71
CA GLU A 373 -8.19 -18.97 -8.45
C GLU A 373 -7.12 -18.91 -7.35
N PRO A 374 -7.54 -18.78 -6.08
CA PRO A 374 -6.62 -18.87 -4.94
C PRO A 374 -5.98 -20.25 -4.87
N VAL A 375 -4.77 -20.30 -4.31
CA VAL A 375 -4.11 -21.57 -3.98
C VAL A 375 -4.78 -22.16 -2.73
N VAL A 376 -5.08 -23.46 -2.77
CA VAL A 376 -5.62 -24.17 -1.61
C VAL A 376 -4.48 -24.43 -0.62
N PHE A 377 -4.58 -23.86 0.57
CA PHE A 377 -3.65 -24.12 1.68
C PHE A 377 -4.14 -25.32 2.50
N ASP A 378 -3.33 -26.38 2.58
CA ASP A 378 -3.58 -27.49 3.50
C ASP A 378 -3.27 -27.03 4.93
N ASN A 379 -4.32 -26.95 5.77
CA ASN A 379 -4.28 -26.45 7.15
C ASN A 379 -3.27 -27.16 8.10
N GLU A 380 -2.62 -28.25 7.68
CA GLU A 380 -1.74 -29.06 8.51
C GLU A 380 -0.27 -28.58 8.58
N SER A 381 0.11 -27.52 7.86
CA SER A 381 1.53 -27.15 7.67
C SER A 381 1.92 -25.71 8.03
N ASN A 382 1.07 -24.96 8.75
CA ASN A 382 1.39 -23.60 9.19
C ASN A 382 2.37 -23.61 10.38
N GLY A 383 3.65 -23.54 10.07
CA GLY A 383 4.69 -23.11 10.99
C GLY A 383 4.49 -21.64 11.38
N HIS A 384 4.36 -21.41 12.69
CA HIS A 384 4.58 -20.16 13.43
C HIS A 384 4.33 -18.84 12.68
N ALA A 385 3.10 -18.33 12.78
CA ALA A 385 2.87 -16.88 12.71
C ALA A 385 3.67 -16.19 13.83
N LEU A 386 4.47 -15.19 13.48
CA LEU A 386 5.12 -14.31 14.45
C LEU A 386 4.04 -13.48 15.16
N ASN A 387 4.11 -13.46 16.50
CA ASN A 387 3.17 -12.81 17.44
C ASN A 387 2.53 -11.51 16.92
N ASP A 388 1.20 -11.43 17.02
CA ASP A 388 0.31 -10.27 16.78
C ASP A 388 0.84 -8.93 17.32
N SER A 389 1.67 -8.97 18.36
CA SER A 389 2.35 -7.80 18.95
C SER A 389 3.32 -7.05 18.01
N GLN A 390 3.83 -7.69 16.92
CA GLN A 390 4.66 -7.02 15.92
C GLN A 390 3.86 -6.46 14.75
N GLN A 391 2.76 -7.12 14.38
CA GLN A 391 1.85 -6.68 13.32
C GLN A 391 1.25 -5.31 13.64
N GLN A 392 0.86 -5.07 14.90
CA GLN A 392 0.24 -3.80 15.32
C GLN A 392 1.12 -2.54 15.18
N SER A 393 2.45 -2.71 15.02
CA SER A 393 3.40 -1.59 15.02
C SER A 393 3.63 -0.93 13.66
N MET A 394 3.05 -1.46 12.57
CA MET A 394 3.26 -0.99 11.19
C MET A 394 1.99 -0.71 10.39
N PHE A 395 0.80 -1.00 10.93
CA PHE A 395 -0.43 -0.64 10.24
C PHE A 395 -0.42 0.86 9.95
N VAL A 396 -0.84 1.29 8.76
CA VAL A 396 -1.40 2.63 8.55
C VAL A 396 -2.68 2.40 7.80
N GLU A 397 -3.76 2.22 8.53
CA GLU A 397 -5.07 2.68 8.11
C GLU A 397 -5.61 3.55 9.24
N VAL A 398 -5.72 4.84 8.97
CA VAL A 398 -6.88 5.57 9.48
C VAL A 398 -7.87 5.40 8.35
N ASN A 399 -8.96 4.66 8.58
CA ASN A 399 -10.03 4.51 7.59
C ASN A 399 -10.39 5.91 7.07
N SER A 400 -10.04 6.17 5.81
CA SER A 400 -10.40 7.37 5.05
C SER A 400 -11.22 6.94 3.85
#